data_AF-A0A6L3C5F1-F1
#
_entry.id   AF-A0A6L3C5F1-F1
#
_cell.length_a   1.000
_cell.length_b   1.000
_cell.length_c   1.000
_cell.angle_alpha   90.00
_cell.angle_beta   90.00
_cell.angle_gamma   90.00
#
_symmetry.space_group_name_H-M   'P 1'
#
loop_
_entity.id
_entity.type
_entity.pdbx_description
1 polymer ?
#
loop_
_entity_poly.entity_id
_entity_poly.type
_entity_poly.pdbx_seq_one_letter_code
_entity_poly.pdbx_strand_id
1 'polypeptide(L)'
;MRSLKDLYPEFADKVDFYAISQSQVETINHLEHDRIEQGYPWPIAKMDDSVLKELKVLQQSTKIALDHQGVISYRAGYGNGGVDKWHEVFSNLARR
;
A
#
# COMPACT_ATOMS: atom_id res chain seq x y z
N MET A 1 8.65 0.16 -4.41
CA MET A 1 7.43 0.26 -5.23
C MET A 1 7.54 -0.59 -6.50
N ARG A 2 8.63 -0.51 -7.29
CA ARG A 2 8.82 -1.34 -8.49
C ARG A 2 8.63 -2.85 -8.26
N SER A 3 9.28 -3.44 -7.27
CA SER A 3 9.10 -4.87 -6.95
C SER A 3 7.66 -5.29 -6.62
N LEU A 4 6.91 -4.41 -5.94
CA LEU A 4 5.50 -4.63 -5.65
C LEU A 4 4.62 -4.51 -6.89
N LYS A 5 5.00 -3.63 -7.85
CA LYS A 5 4.28 -3.46 -9.12
C LYS A 5 4.30 -4.75 -9.94
N ASP A 6 5.42 -5.46 -9.91
CA ASP A 6 5.58 -6.70 -10.67
C ASP A 6 4.87 -7.89 -9.98
N LEU A 7 4.82 -7.88 -8.64
CA LEU A 7 4.23 -8.95 -7.82
C LEU A 7 2.71 -8.83 -7.65
N TYR A 8 2.21 -7.62 -7.38
CA TYR A 8 0.81 -7.38 -7.01
C TYR A 8 -0.24 -7.92 -8.01
N PRO A 9 -0.02 -7.89 -9.34
CA PRO A 9 -1.00 -8.44 -10.29
C PRO A 9 -1.42 -9.89 -10.03
N GLU A 10 -0.58 -10.72 -9.39
CA GLU A 10 -0.92 -12.09 -9.00
C GLU A 10 -2.00 -12.17 -7.89
N PHE A 11 -2.14 -11.10 -7.10
CA PHE A 11 -3.01 -11.02 -5.94
C PHE A 11 -4.13 -9.99 -6.11
N ALA A 12 -4.18 -9.27 -7.24
CA ALA A 12 -5.09 -8.14 -7.46
C ALA A 12 -6.59 -8.54 -7.44
N ASP A 13 -6.90 -9.83 -7.61
CA ASP A 13 -8.25 -10.40 -7.51
C ASP A 13 -8.61 -10.86 -6.08
N LYS A 14 -7.64 -10.85 -5.15
CA LYS A 14 -7.76 -11.43 -3.80
C LYS A 14 -7.43 -10.46 -2.68
N VAL A 15 -6.59 -9.47 -2.95
CA VAL A 15 -6.10 -8.52 -1.95
C VAL A 15 -6.24 -7.12 -2.50
N ASP A 16 -7.02 -6.30 -1.80
CA ASP A 16 -7.08 -4.88 -2.10
C ASP A 16 -5.78 -4.18 -1.67
N PHE A 17 -5.15 -3.46 -2.60
CA PHE A 17 -3.99 -2.63 -2.32
C PHE A 17 -4.27 -1.19 -2.70
N TYR A 18 -4.02 -0.27 -1.77
CA TYR A 18 -4.19 1.17 -1.98
C TYR A 18 -2.89 1.91 -1.70
N ALA A 19 -2.50 2.79 -2.62
CA ALA A 19 -1.45 3.76 -2.37
C ALA A 19 -2.06 5.02 -1.71
N ILE A 20 -1.70 5.27 -0.45
CA ILE A 20 -2.21 6.41 0.32
C ILE A 20 -1.18 7.54 0.29
N SER A 21 -1.57 8.71 -0.21
CA SER A 21 -0.73 9.91 -0.11
C SER A 21 -0.81 10.52 1.29
N GLN A 22 0.35 10.91 1.81
CA GLN A 22 0.48 11.70 3.05
C GLN A 22 0.58 13.21 2.75
N SER A 23 0.50 13.61 1.47
CA SER A 23 0.68 15.00 1.08
C SER A 23 -0.57 15.82 1.35
N GLN A 24 -0.40 16.89 2.12
CA GLN A 24 -1.44 17.88 2.37
C GLN A 24 -1.65 18.82 1.17
N VAL A 25 -0.70 18.90 0.24
CA VAL A 25 -0.69 19.89 -0.85
C VAL A 25 -0.94 19.28 -2.23
N GLU A 26 -0.59 18.01 -2.45
CA GLU A 26 -0.84 17.34 -3.73
C GLU A 26 -2.33 17.10 -3.92
N THR A 27 -2.84 17.31 -5.13
CA THR A 27 -4.23 16.99 -5.46
C THR A 27 -4.36 15.52 -5.86
N ILE A 28 -5.57 14.97 -5.75
CA ILE A 28 -5.83 13.60 -6.23
C ILE A 28 -5.53 13.45 -7.73
N ASN A 29 -5.74 14.49 -8.53
CA ASN A 29 -5.46 14.49 -9.96
C ASN A 29 -3.96 14.37 -10.26
N HIS A 30 -3.11 15.04 -9.48
CA HIS A 30 -1.65 14.92 -9.62
C HIS A 30 -1.22 13.49 -9.29
N LEU A 31 -1.69 12.96 -8.16
CA LEU A 31 -1.39 11.58 -7.75
C LEU A 31 -1.85 10.55 -8.80
N GLU A 32 -3.01 10.79 -9.44
CA GLU A 32 -3.54 9.88 -10.45
C GLU A 32 -2.72 9.94 -11.73
N HIS A 33 -2.27 11.14 -12.11
CA HIS A 33 -1.34 11.32 -13.21
C HIS A 33 -0.04 10.54 -12.96
N ASP A 34 0.56 10.69 -11.78
CA ASP A 34 1.79 9.95 -11.41
C ASP A 34 1.57 8.44 -11.42
N ARG A 35 0.42 7.98 -10.92
CA ARG A 35 0.04 6.56 -10.94
C ARG A 35 0.03 6.01 -12.36
N ILE A 36 -0.56 6.76 -13.30
CA ILE A 36 -0.63 6.38 -14.72
C ILE A 36 0.75 6.42 -15.37
N GLU A 37 1.52 7.50 -15.17
CA GLU A 37 2.87 7.64 -15.75
C GLU A 37 3.82 6.53 -15.28
N GLN A 38 3.75 6.18 -13.99
CA GLN A 38 4.55 5.10 -13.42
C GLN A 38 3.97 3.71 -13.72
N GLY A 39 2.76 3.63 -14.30
CA GLY A 39 2.04 2.42 -14.63
C GLY A 39 1.73 1.56 -13.40
N TYR A 40 1.35 2.17 -12.27
CA TYR A 40 1.01 1.45 -11.06
C TYR A 40 -0.41 0.86 -11.13
N PRO A 41 -0.59 -0.45 -10.88
CA PRO A 41 -1.86 -1.16 -11.10
C PRO A 41 -2.89 -0.94 -9.99
N TRP A 42 -2.47 -0.51 -8.81
CA TRP A 42 -3.35 -0.28 -7.66
C TRP A 42 -3.95 1.13 -7.68
N PRO A 43 -5.17 1.31 -7.15
CA PRO A 43 -5.75 2.63 -6.93
C PRO A 43 -4.94 3.47 -5.94
N ILE A 44 -5.13 4.78 -6.06
CA ILE A 44 -4.65 5.77 -5.09
C ILE A 44 -5.81 6.28 -4.24
N ALA A 45 -5.52 6.66 -3.01
CA ALA A 45 -6.48 7.34 -2.16
C ALA A 45 -5.79 8.39 -1.27
N LYS A 46 -6.62 9.28 -0.74
CA LYS A 46 -6.25 10.19 0.34
C LYS A 46 -6.91 9.74 1.61
N MET A 47 -6.21 9.94 2.71
CA MET A 47 -6.68 9.63 4.04
C MET A 47 -6.54 10.87 4.92
N ASP A 48 -7.41 11.02 5.90
CA ASP A 48 -7.31 12.09 6.89
C ASP A 48 -6.04 11.91 7.74
N ASP A 49 -5.36 13.01 8.04
CA ASP A 49 -4.12 13.03 8.83
C ASP A 49 -4.30 12.44 10.22
N SER A 50 -5.50 12.53 10.81
CA SER A 50 -5.82 11.91 12.10
C SER A 50 -5.67 10.39 12.04
N VAL A 51 -6.16 9.75 10.97
CA VAL A 51 -6.07 8.30 10.78
C VAL A 51 -4.61 7.89 10.55
N LEU A 52 -3.84 8.66 9.78
CA LEU A 52 -2.40 8.39 9.60
C LEU A 52 -1.65 8.46 10.94
N LYS A 53 -2.01 9.41 11.82
CA LYS A 53 -1.43 9.54 13.17
C LYS A 53 -1.84 8.38 14.08
N GLU A 54 -3.11 7.97 14.07
CA GLU A 54 -3.61 6.80 14.81
C GLU A 54 -2.89 5.52 14.38
N LEU A 55 -2.68 5.36 13.06
CA LEU A 55 -1.88 4.29 12.48
C LEU A 55 -0.37 4.45 12.70
N LYS A 56 0.08 5.52 13.36
CA LYS A 56 1.49 5.84 13.64
C LYS A 56 2.35 5.79 12.37
N VAL A 57 1.83 6.31 11.27
CA VAL A 57 2.56 6.44 10.01
C VAL A 57 3.38 7.72 10.08
N LEU A 58 4.65 7.58 10.43
CA LEU A 58 5.56 8.72 10.65
C LEU A 58 6.50 8.98 9.46
N GLN A 59 6.60 8.02 8.54
CA GLN A 59 7.52 8.09 7.41
C GLN A 59 6.91 7.49 6.15
N GLN A 60 7.30 8.04 5.01
CA GLN A 60 7.20 7.35 3.74
C GLN A 60 8.35 6.33 3.60
N SER A 61 8.21 5.19 2.93
CA SER A 61 6.99 4.54 2.43
C SER A 61 6.57 3.43 3.40
N THR A 62 5.79 3.78 4.44
CA THR A 62 5.18 2.78 5.34
C THR A 62 4.13 1.95 4.61
N LYS A 63 4.14 0.65 4.83
CA LYS A 63 3.16 -0.32 4.33
C LYS A 63 2.56 -1.05 5.51
N ILE A 64 1.23 -1.20 5.48
CA ILE A 64 0.46 -1.83 6.54
C ILE A 64 -0.44 -2.85 5.86
N ALA A 65 -0.38 -4.10 6.33
CA ALA A 65 -1.30 -5.15 5.94
C ALA A 65 -2.39 -5.26 7.00
N LEU A 66 -3.64 -5.29 6.56
CA LEU A 66 -4.82 -5.54 7.39
C LEU A 66 -5.38 -6.90 6.97
N ASP A 67 -5.68 -7.77 7.93
CA ASP A 67 -6.39 -9.02 7.65
C ASP A 67 -7.90 -8.77 7.44
N HIS A 68 -8.65 -9.84 7.16
CA HIS A 68 -10.09 -9.79 6.93
C HIS A 68 -10.91 -9.30 8.14
N GLN A 69 -10.31 -9.22 9.34
CA GLN A 69 -10.94 -8.66 10.54
C GLN A 69 -10.57 -7.18 10.73
N GLY A 70 -9.78 -6.60 9.84
CA GLY A 70 -9.24 -5.25 9.94
C GLY A 70 -8.08 -5.13 10.92
N VAL A 71 -7.47 -6.23 11.35
CA VAL A 71 -6.35 -6.23 12.29
C VAL A 71 -5.04 -6.08 11.53
N ILE A 72 -4.13 -5.23 12.03
CA ILE A 72 -2.80 -5.06 11.44
C ILE A 72 -1.99 -6.35 11.63
N SER A 73 -1.81 -7.10 10.54
CA SER A 73 -1.08 -8.38 10.51
C SER A 73 0.39 -8.20 10.13
N TYR A 74 0.73 -7.11 9.43
CA TYR A 74 2.11 -6.79 9.07
C TYR A 74 2.33 -5.29 8.90
N ARG A 75 3.55 -4.83 9.20
CA ARG A 75 4.00 -3.45 9.01
C ARG A 75 5.45 -3.41 8.56
N ALA A 76 5.74 -2.59 7.55
CA ALA A 76 7.10 -2.33 7.09
C ALA A 76 7.32 -0.86 6.74
N GLY A 77 8.51 -0.35 7.06
CA GLY A 77 8.98 0.97 6.63
C GLY A 77 9.65 0.95 5.26
N TYR A 78 10.26 2.08 4.90
CA TYR A 78 11.10 2.18 3.71
C TYR A 78 12.27 1.17 3.76
N GLY A 79 12.60 0.55 2.63
CA GLY A 79 13.68 -0.45 2.54
C GLY A 79 13.37 -1.83 3.13
N ASN A 80 12.27 -1.98 3.89
CA ASN A 80 11.87 -3.25 4.50
C ASN A 80 10.87 -4.01 3.63
N GLY A 81 10.98 -5.34 3.66
CA GLY A 81 10.16 -6.26 2.86
C GLY A 81 10.72 -6.42 1.45
N GLY A 82 11.53 -7.46 1.24
CA GLY A 82 11.91 -7.91 -0.10
C GLY A 82 10.73 -8.57 -0.83
N VAL A 83 10.93 -8.94 -2.11
CA VAL A 83 9.91 -9.59 -2.94
C VAL A 83 9.32 -10.81 -2.23
N ASP A 84 10.18 -11.71 -1.71
CA ASP A 84 9.74 -12.92 -1.02
C ASP A 84 8.86 -12.61 0.18
N LYS A 85 9.20 -11.56 0.94
CA LYS A 85 8.41 -11.17 2.11
C LYS A 85 7.06 -10.60 1.69
N TRP A 86 7.01 -9.79 0.63
CA TRP A 86 5.73 -9.30 0.11
C TRP A 86 4.87 -10.40 -0.46
N HIS A 87 5.47 -11.40 -1.13
CA HIS A 87 4.76 -12.56 -1.61
C HIS A 87 4.14 -13.35 -0.45
N GLU A 88 4.91 -13.58 0.63
CA GLU A 88 4.41 -14.21 1.86
C GLU A 88 3.25 -13.41 2.48
N VAL A 89 3.42 -12.09 2.63
CA VAL A 89 2.37 -11.21 3.20
C VAL A 89 1.11 -11.27 2.36
N PHE A 90 1.19 -11.13 1.03
CA PHE A 90 0.03 -11.21 0.16
C PHE A 90 -0.60 -12.60 0.15
N SER A 91 0.22 -13.66 0.17
CA SER A 91 -0.28 -15.03 0.27
C SER A 91 -1.06 -15.26 1.57
N ASN A 92 -0.61 -14.66 2.68
CA ASN A 92 -1.31 -14.74 3.95
C ASN A 92 -2.62 -13.94 3.94
N LEU A 93 -2.62 -12.74 3.33
CA LEU A 93 -3.83 -11.92 3.18
C LEU A 93 -4.86 -12.56 2.26
N ALA A 94 -4.43 -13.19 1.16
CA ALA A 94 -5.31 -13.88 0.23
C ALA A 94 -5.91 -15.17 0.83
N ARG A 95 -5.34 -15.66 1.95
CA ARG A 95 -5.89 -16.79 2.70
C ARG A 95 -6.94 -16.27 3.67
N ARG A 96 -8.18 -16.16 3.16
CA ARG A 96 -9.48 -15.91 3.83
C ARG A 96 -10.02 -14.50 3.65
#